data_AF-A0A8J8TCI8-F1
#
_entry.id   AF-A0A8J8TCI8-F1
#
_cell.length_a   1.000
_cell.length_b   1.000
_cell.length_c   1.000
_cell.angle_alpha   90.00
_cell.angle_beta   90.00
_cell.angle_gamma   90.00
#
_symmetry.space_group_name_H-M   'P 1'
#
loop_
_entity.id
_entity.type
_entity.pdbx_description
1 polymer ?
#
loop_
_entity_poly.entity_id
_entity_poly.type
_entity_poly.pdbx_seq_one_letter_code
_entity_poly.pdbx_strand_id
1 'polypeptide(L)' 'MPDESWTWELTPTAQDNLSQLSPTEQEQILDKLDEIVDSPWREPLEYGEPLQNSPRSKIRVGAFRLAVTFRRES' A
#
# COMPACT_ATOMS: atom_id res chain seq x y z
N MET A 1 24.62 -0.14 -4.32
CA MET A 1 23.58 0.40 -5.21
C MET A 1 22.59 1.07 -4.28
N PRO A 2 22.10 2.30 -4.50
CA PRO A 2 20.88 2.69 -3.80
C PRO A 2 19.80 1.79 -4.38
N ASP A 3 19.46 0.72 -3.66
CA ASP A 3 18.28 -0.05 -3.95
C ASP A 3 17.13 0.97 -4.03
N GLU A 4 16.48 1.09 -5.20
CA GLU A 4 15.44 2.08 -5.43
C GLU A 4 14.22 1.70 -4.57
N SER A 5 14.30 2.02 -3.27
CA SER A 5 13.35 1.58 -2.27
C SER A 5 12.02 2.23 -2.51
N TRP A 6 11.01 1.40 -2.66
CA TRP A 6 9.64 1.86 -2.73
C TRP A 6 9.13 2.19 -1.32
N THR A 7 8.26 3.18 -1.26
CA THR A 7 7.50 3.54 -0.07
C THR A 7 6.02 3.63 -0.42
N TRP A 8 5.17 3.59 0.60
CA TRP A 8 3.72 3.64 0.45
C TRP A 8 3.12 4.73 1.33
N GLU A 9 2.06 5.37 0.83
CA GLU A 9 1.32 6.41 1.54
C GLU A 9 -0.19 6.15 1.42
N LEU A 10 -0.86 6.08 2.57
CA LEU A 10 -2.31 5.98 2.66
C LEU A 10 -2.96 7.36 2.58
N THR A 11 -4.12 7.45 1.93
CA THR A 11 -4.94 8.68 1.95
C THR A 11 -5.45 8.97 3.36
N PRO A 12 -5.77 10.24 3.71
CA PRO A 12 -6.31 10.58 5.04
C PRO A 12 -7.53 9.74 5.40
N THR A 13 -8.41 9.48 4.44
CA THR A 13 -9.57 8.60 4.63
C THR A 13 -9.15 7.17 4.90
N ALA A 14 -8.16 6.63 4.17
CA ALA A 14 -7.67 5.28 4.42
C ALA A 14 -6.98 5.14 5.79
N GLN A 15 -6.27 6.18 6.25
CA GLN A 15 -5.68 6.23 7.59
C GLN A 15 -6.75 6.26 8.69
N ASP A 16 -7.80 7.07 8.52
CA ASP A 16 -8.94 7.12 9.44
C ASP A 16 -9.63 5.75 9.54
N ASN A 17 -9.92 5.11 8.40
CA ASN A 17 -10.50 3.77 8.36
C ASN A 17 -9.58 2.74 9.02
N LEU A 18 -8.27 2.79 8.77
CA LEU A 18 -7.28 1.91 9.39
C LEU A 18 -7.30 2.07 10.92
N SER A 19 -7.35 3.30 11.42
CA SER A 19 -7.35 3.59 12.86
C SER A 19 -8.59 3.06 13.59
N GLN A 20 -9.68 2.81 12.88
CA GLN A 20 -10.92 2.25 13.42
C GLN A 20 -10.91 0.71 13.48
N LEU A 21 -9.94 0.05 12.84
CA LEU A 21 -9.80 -1.40 12.86
C LEU A 21 -9.13 -1.90 14.15
N SER A 22 -9.25 -3.19 14.43
CA SER A 22 -8.56 -3.82 15.56
C SER A 22 -7.03 -3.79 15.36
N PRO A 23 -6.22 -3.79 16.42
CA PRO A 23 -4.76 -3.77 16.31
C PRO A 23 -4.20 -4.85 15.35
N THR A 24 -4.72 -6.08 15.46
CA THR A 24 -4.32 -7.19 14.58
C THR A 24 -4.65 -6.95 13.11
N GLU A 25 -5.79 -6.30 12.81
CA GLU A 25 -6.18 -5.97 11.43
C GLU A 25 -5.30 -4.85 10.89
N GLN A 26 -4.96 -3.86 11.72
CA GLN A 26 -4.04 -2.80 11.37
C GLN A 26 -2.66 -3.37 11.04
N GLU A 27 -2.11 -4.22 11.90
CA GLU A 27 -0.83 -4.90 11.70
C GLU A 27 -0.81 -5.71 10.40
N GLN A 28 -1.85 -6.49 10.11
CA GLN A 28 -1.94 -7.24 8.85
C GLN A 28 -1.93 -6.35 7.61
N ILE A 29 -2.56 -5.17 7.67
CA ILE A 29 -2.57 -4.23 6.55
C ILE A 29 -1.19 -3.60 6.36
N LEU A 30 -0.56 -3.17 7.46
CA LEU A 30 0.76 -2.53 7.44
C LEU A 30 1.84 -3.51 6.98
N ASP A 31 1.85 -4.73 7.53
CA ASP A 31 2.77 -5.80 7.15
C ASP A 31 2.65 -6.13 5.66
N LYS A 32 1.42 -6.21 5.14
CA LYS A 32 1.22 -6.46 3.71
C LYS A 32 1.73 -5.33 2.83
N LEU A 33 1.59 -4.08 3.26
CA LEU A 33 2.08 -2.92 2.52
C LEU A 33 3.61 -2.90 2.49
N ASP A 34 4.26 -3.26 3.60
CA ASP A 34 5.71 -3.41 3.71
C ASP A 34 6.22 -4.54 2.80
N GLU A 35 5.57 -5.71 2.84
CA GLU A 35 5.89 -6.85 1.95
C GLU A 35 5.80 -6.47 0.46
N ILE A 36 4.85 -5.60 0.09
CA ILE A 36 4.68 -5.15 -1.29
C ILE A 36 5.87 -4.28 -1.73
N VAL A 37 6.34 -3.35 -0.89
CA VAL A 37 7.43 -2.44 -1.25
C VAL A 37 8.81 -3.09 -1.15
N ASP A 38 8.95 -4.13 -0.33
CA ASP A 38 10.15 -4.97 -0.22
C ASP A 38 10.18 -6.10 -1.27
N SER A 39 9.11 -6.28 -2.06
CA SER A 39 9.01 -7.43 -2.96
C SER A 39 10.04 -7.39 -4.10
N PRO A 40 10.89 -8.42 -4.24
CA PRO A 40 11.88 -8.48 -5.33
C PRO A 40 11.29 -9.00 -6.64
N TRP A 41 10.07 -9.52 -6.62
CA TRP A 41 9.46 -10.24 -7.75
C TRP A 41 8.49 -9.37 -8.55
N ARG A 42 8.00 -8.28 -7.98
CA ARG A 42 6.94 -7.47 -8.55
C ARG A 42 7.04 -6.04 -8.04
N GLU A 43 6.80 -5.06 -8.90
CA GLU A 43 6.74 -3.66 -8.49
C GLU A 43 5.42 -3.36 -7.75
N PRO A 44 5.43 -2.45 -6.75
CA PRO A 44 4.23 -2.13 -5.98
C PRO A 44 3.01 -1.72 -6.81
N LEU A 45 3.26 -1.06 -7.94
CA LEU A 45 2.21 -0.64 -8.88
C LEU A 45 1.46 -1.81 -9.52
N GLU A 46 2.07 -2.99 -9.60
CA GLU A 46 1.47 -4.21 -10.18
C GLU A 46 0.60 -4.98 -9.16
N TYR A 47 0.62 -4.61 -7.87
CA TYR A 47 -0.21 -5.25 -6.84
C TYR A 47 -1.64 -4.73 -6.77
N GLY A 48 -1.88 -3.54 -7.31
CA GLY A 48 -3.18 -2.87 -7.24
C GLY A 48 -3.72 -2.51 -8.61
N GLU A 49 -5.03 -2.33 -8.68
CA GLU A 49 -5.66 -1.78 -9.87
C GLU A 49 -5.45 -0.26 -9.87
N PRO A 50 -4.89 0.33 -10.94
CA PRO A 50 -4.73 1.78 -11.03
C PRO A 50 -6.11 2.44 -11.09
N LEU A 51 -6.33 3.43 -10.24
CA LEU A 51 -7.55 4.24 -10.29
C LEU A 51 -7.45 5.20 -11.49
N GLN A 52 -8.46 5.21 -12.35
CA GLN A 52 -8.50 6.09 -13.53
C GLN A 52 -8.25 7.55 -13.13
N ASN A 53 -7.28 8.19 -13.80
CA ASN A 53 -6.85 9.57 -13.55
C ASN A 53 -6.27 9.82 -12.14
N SER A 54 -5.70 8.81 -11.47
CA SER A 54 -5.05 8.99 -10.17
C SER A 54 -3.71 8.26 -10.10
N PRO A 55 -2.70 8.82 -9.41
CA PRO A 55 -1.46 8.09 -9.07
C PRO A 55 -1.69 7.02 -7.98
N ARG A 56 -2.95 6.72 -7.67
CA ARG A 56 -3.36 5.85 -6.57
C ARG A 56 -3.75 4.49 -7.11
N SER A 57 -3.31 3.46 -6.42
CA SER A 57 -3.67 2.08 -6.69
C SER A 57 -4.64 1.58 -5.62
N LYS A 58 -5.66 0.84 -6.06
CA LYS A 58 -6.56 0.14 -5.16
C LYS A 58 -6.00 -1.26 -4.93
N ILE A 59 -5.55 -1.53 -3.72
CA ILE A 59 -5.08 -2.86 -3.33
C ILE A 59 -6.10 -3.57 -2.45
N ARG A 60 -6.07 -4.89 -2.49
CA ARG A 60 -6.84 -5.75 -1.59
C ARG A 60 -5.90 -6.43 -0.61
N VAL A 61 -6.13 -6.21 0.68
CA VAL A 61 -5.42 -6.90 1.76
C VAL A 61 -6.43 -7.75 2.53
N GLY A 62 -6.42 -9.05 2.28
CA GLY A 62 -7.43 -9.96 2.84
C GLY A 62 -8.87 -9.54 2.49
N ALA A 63 -9.64 -9.14 3.50
CA ALA A 63 -11.01 -8.64 3.35
C ALA A 63 -11.09 -7.14 3.04
N PHE A 64 -10.01 -6.39 3.23
CA PHE A 64 -9.96 -4.94 3.14
C PHE A 64 -9.60 -4.46 1.73
N ARG A 65 -10.08 -3.27 1.39
CA ARG A 65 -9.72 -2.56 0.15
C ARG A 65 -9.30 -1.16 0.51
N LEU A 66 -8.08 -0.78 0.14
CA LEU A 66 -7.51 0.51 0.46
C LEU A 66 -6.96 1.18 -0.80
N ALA A 67 -7.08 2.50 -0.82
CA ALA A 67 -6.42 3.35 -1.81
C ALA A 67 -5.05 3.76 -1.24
N VAL A 68 -3.99 3.34 -1.92
CA VAL A 68 -2.59 3.57 -1.54
C VAL A 68 -1.86 4.23 -2.70
N THR A 69 -0.90 5.08 -2.36
CA THR A 69 0.05 5.65 -3.33
C THR A 69 1.39 4.99 -3.09
N PHE A 70 1.93 4.31 -4.10
CA PHE A 70 3.32 3.84 -4.06
C PHE A 70 4.22 4.89 -4.71
N ARG A 71 5.33 5.21 -4.04
CA ARG A 71 6.31 6.17 -4.53
C ARG A 71 7.68 5.52 -4.46
N ARG A 72 8.52 5.79 -5.45
CA ARG A 72 9.92 5.40 -5.42
C ARG A 72 10.72 6.55 -4.83
N GLU A 73 11.50 6.29 -3.79
CA GLU A 73 12.45 7.29 -3.30
C GLU A 73 13.58 7.41 -4.34
N SER A 74 13.81 8.62 -4.86
CA SER A 74 14.85 8.93 -5.87
C SER A 74 16.06 9.61 -5.25
#